data_AF-A0A7H4MTB0-F1
#
_entry.id   AF-A0A7H4MTB0-F1
#
_cell.length_a   1.000
_cell.length_b   1.000
_cell.length_c   1.000
_cell.angle_alpha   90.00
_cell.angle_beta   90.00
_cell.angle_gamma   90.00
#
_symmetry.space_group_name_H-M   'P 1'
#
loop_
_entity.id
_entity.type
_entity.pdbx_description
1 polymer ?
#
loop_
_entity_poly.entity_id
_entity_poly.type
_entity_poly.pdbx_seq_one_letter_code
_entity_poly.pdbx_strand_id
1 'polypeptide(L)'
;MLTPLIQTLRDVAGVKALRDATRGGVNAVAHEFAAASGCGIELHENKLPVNDTVRGVCELLGLDALNFANEGKLLIAVAREAAESVLAHLRSHPLGRDAAIIGEVVPRAGVRSVGLYGVKRTLDLPHAEPLPRIC
;
A
#
# COMPACT_ATOMS: atom_id res chain seq x y z
N MET A 1 8.12 -9.87 12.55
CA MET A 1 8.16 -8.42 12.91
C MET A 1 6.77 -7.81 13.05
N LEU A 2 5.82 -8.09 12.14
CA LEU A 2 4.50 -7.43 12.13
C LEU A 2 3.47 -7.97 13.13
N THR A 3 3.70 -9.15 13.72
CA THR A 3 2.75 -9.84 14.60
C THR A 3 2.15 -8.96 15.71
N PRO A 4 2.93 -8.15 16.45
CA PRO A 4 2.37 -7.31 17.52
C PRO A 4 1.35 -6.29 16.99
N LEU A 5 1.63 -5.66 15.84
CA LEU A 5 0.71 -4.73 15.19
C LEU A 5 -0.55 -5.45 14.66
N ILE A 6 -0.37 -6.63 14.07
CA ILE A 6 -1.50 -7.43 13.54
C ILE A 6 -2.43 -7.86 14.67
N GLN A 7 -1.88 -8.18 15.85
CA GLN A 7 -2.70 -8.55 17.01
C GLN A 7 -3.63 -7.42 17.44
N THR A 8 -3.20 -6.16 17.36
CA THR A 8 -4.05 -5.02 17.75
C THR A 8 -5.25 -4.85 16.81
N LEU A 9 -5.14 -5.31 15.56
CA LEU A 9 -6.20 -5.22 14.55
C LEU A 9 -7.29 -6.29 14.66
N ARG A 10 -7.08 -7.35 15.44
CA ARG A 10 -8.02 -8.50 15.50
C ARG A 10 -9.43 -8.09 15.95
N ASP A 11 -9.51 -7.16 16.89
CA ASP A 11 -10.76 -6.72 17.49
C ASP A 11 -11.27 -5.40 16.87
N VAL A 12 -10.58 -4.89 15.85
CA VAL A 12 -10.95 -3.65 15.17
C VAL A 12 -11.96 -3.95 14.07
N ALA A 13 -13.20 -3.52 14.29
CA ALA A 13 -14.24 -3.64 13.29
C ALA A 13 -13.88 -2.89 12.00
N GLY A 14 -14.22 -3.49 10.86
CA GLY A 14 -14.06 -2.87 9.54
C GLY A 14 -12.79 -3.24 8.79
N VAL A 15 -11.84 -3.97 9.36
CA VAL A 15 -10.73 -4.57 8.58
C VAL A 15 -11.29 -5.71 7.72
N LYS A 16 -11.04 -5.69 6.41
CA LYS A 16 -11.56 -6.67 5.44
C LYS A 16 -10.49 -7.57 4.85
N ALA A 17 -9.30 -7.03 4.60
CA ALA A 17 -8.17 -7.79 4.10
C ALA A 17 -6.86 -7.16 4.60
N LEU A 18 -5.84 -8.00 4.76
CA LEU A 18 -4.51 -7.62 5.21
C LEU A 18 -3.48 -8.46 4.45
N ARG A 19 -2.40 -7.84 3.98
CA ARG A 19 -1.24 -8.56 3.44
C ARG A 19 0.04 -7.77 3.69
N ASP A 20 1.14 -8.47 3.90
CA ASP A 20 2.47 -7.89 3.92
C ASP A 20 2.94 -7.54 2.50
N ALA A 21 3.68 -6.42 2.38
CA ALA A 21 4.14 -5.88 1.10
C ALA A 21 5.62 -6.22 0.83
N THR A 22 5.97 -7.50 0.93
CA THR A 22 7.33 -8.02 0.67
C THR A 22 7.63 -8.01 -0.84
N ARG A 23 7.68 -9.16 -1.51
CA ARG A 23 8.07 -9.23 -2.93
C ARG A 23 7.12 -8.45 -3.83
N GLY A 24 7.66 -7.56 -4.67
CA GLY A 24 6.87 -6.70 -5.57
C GLY A 24 6.14 -5.55 -4.89
N GLY A 25 6.32 -5.38 -3.57
CA GLY A 25 5.87 -4.21 -2.83
C GLY A 25 4.36 -4.03 -2.77
N VAL A 26 3.94 -2.79 -2.57
CA VAL A 26 2.52 -2.39 -2.48
C VAL A 26 1.80 -2.60 -3.81
N ASN A 27 2.50 -2.43 -4.94
CA ASN A 27 1.93 -2.61 -6.28
C ASN A 27 1.44 -4.05 -6.47
N ALA A 28 2.27 -5.04 -6.13
CA ALA A 28 1.89 -6.46 -6.19
C ALA A 28 0.64 -6.75 -5.34
N VAL A 29 0.62 -6.29 -4.09
CA VAL A 29 -0.52 -6.52 -3.20
C VAL A 29 -1.80 -5.85 -3.71
N ALA A 30 -1.72 -4.64 -4.28
CA ALA A 30 -2.88 -3.97 -4.86
C ALA A 30 -3.45 -4.77 -6.06
N HIS A 31 -2.58 -5.30 -6.93
CA HIS A 31 -3.03 -6.17 -8.04
C HIS A 31 -3.67 -7.46 -7.54
N GLU A 32 -3.12 -8.07 -6.50
CA GLU A 32 -3.69 -9.28 -5.90
C GLU A 32 -5.05 -9.00 -5.25
N PHE A 33 -5.21 -7.87 -4.57
CA PHE A 33 -6.50 -7.44 -4.01
C PHE A 33 -7.52 -7.15 -5.11
N ALA A 34 -7.11 -6.46 -6.18
CA ALA A 34 -7.97 -6.18 -7.33
C ALA A 34 -8.44 -7.49 -8.01
N ALA A 35 -7.51 -8.42 -8.24
CA ALA A 35 -7.81 -9.72 -8.83
C ALA A 35 -8.74 -10.56 -7.96
N ALA A 36 -8.51 -10.63 -6.65
CA ALA A 36 -9.31 -11.42 -5.73
C ALA A 36 -10.74 -10.85 -5.52
N SER A 37 -10.90 -9.53 -5.60
CA SER A 37 -12.19 -8.85 -5.37
C SER A 37 -13.00 -8.60 -6.64
N GLY A 38 -12.37 -8.69 -7.83
CA GLY A 38 -12.98 -8.26 -9.10
C GLY A 38 -13.20 -6.75 -9.22
N CYS A 39 -12.73 -5.96 -8.24
CA CYS A 39 -12.83 -4.50 -8.21
C CYS A 39 -11.53 -3.85 -8.69
N GLY A 40 -11.54 -2.54 -8.93
CA GLY A 40 -10.31 -1.77 -9.14
C GLY A 40 -9.78 -1.13 -7.86
N ILE A 41 -8.54 -0.65 -7.92
CA ILE A 41 -7.90 0.07 -6.82
C ILE A 41 -7.24 1.33 -7.38
N GLU A 42 -7.44 2.46 -6.71
CA GLU A 42 -6.82 3.73 -7.04
C GLU A 42 -5.92 4.18 -5.88
N LEU A 43 -4.63 4.36 -6.15
CA LEU A 43 -3.61 4.78 -5.19
C LEU A 43 -3.22 6.24 -5.44
N HIS A 44 -3.32 7.08 -4.42
CA HIS A 44 -2.94 8.50 -4.49
C HIS A 44 -1.44 8.68 -4.23
N GLU A 45 -0.70 9.09 -5.26
CA GLU A 45 0.76 9.23 -5.20
C GLU A 45 1.20 10.22 -4.10
N ASN A 46 0.44 11.31 -3.92
CA ASN A 46 0.73 12.33 -2.91
C ASN A 46 0.43 11.90 -1.47
N LYS A 47 -0.26 10.77 -1.26
CA LYS A 47 -0.57 10.24 0.08
C LYS A 47 0.39 9.12 0.51
N LEU A 48 1.27 8.66 -0.37
CA LEU A 48 2.21 7.59 -0.06
C LEU A 48 3.24 8.06 0.98
N PRO A 49 3.36 7.38 2.14
CA PRO A 49 4.33 7.72 3.17
C PRO A 49 5.72 7.18 2.78
N VAL A 50 6.38 7.89 1.87
CA VAL A 50 7.75 7.62 1.41
C VAL A 50 8.70 8.63 2.03
N ASN A 51 9.73 8.16 2.71
CA ASN A 51 10.75 9.03 3.31
C ASN A 51 11.65 9.67 2.24
N ASP A 52 12.30 10.78 2.59
CA ASP A 52 13.07 11.57 1.62
C ASP A 52 14.25 10.82 1.02
N THR A 53 14.89 9.92 1.78
CA THR A 53 15.97 9.09 1.29
C THR A 53 15.50 8.13 0.19
N VAL A 54 14.35 7.47 0.38
CA VAL A 54 13.76 6.59 -0.63
C VAL A 54 13.29 7.39 -1.84
N ARG A 55 12.71 8.59 -1.64
CA ARG A 55 12.38 9.50 -2.75
C ARG A 55 13.61 9.84 -3.58
N GLY A 56 14.72 10.19 -2.93
CA GLY A 56 15.99 10.46 -3.62
C GLY A 56 16.48 9.26 -4.44
N VAL A 57 16.37 8.03 -3.90
CA VAL A 57 16.71 6.81 -4.65
C VAL A 57 15.78 6.62 -5.86
N CYS A 58 14.48 6.81 -5.69
CA CYS A 58 13.50 6.73 -6.78
C CYS A 58 13.82 7.74 -7.90
N GLU A 59 14.15 8.99 -7.54
CA GLU A 59 14.53 10.03 -8.49
C GLU A 59 15.82 9.71 -9.25
N LEU A 60 16.85 9.22 -8.54
CA LEU A 60 18.15 8.88 -9.13
C LEU A 60 18.07 7.69 -10.08
N LEU A 61 17.24 6.69 -9.76
CA LEU A 61 17.20 5.42 -10.48
C LEU A 61 16.00 5.30 -11.43
N GLY A 62 15.05 6.24 -11.41
CA GLY A 62 13.80 6.15 -12.16
C GLY A 62 12.92 4.99 -11.71
N LEU A 63 13.01 4.60 -10.44
CA LEU A 63 12.28 3.48 -9.85
C LEU A 63 11.08 3.96 -9.05
N ASP A 64 10.04 3.13 -8.96
CA ASP A 64 8.84 3.41 -8.17
C ASP A 64 8.92 2.71 -6.79
N ALA A 65 8.73 3.49 -5.72
CA ALA A 65 8.69 3.00 -4.36
C ALA A 65 7.58 1.96 -4.12
N LEU A 66 6.49 2.00 -4.91
CA LEU A 66 5.42 1.01 -4.86
C LEU A 66 5.90 -0.42 -5.22
N ASN A 67 7.00 -0.54 -5.95
CA ASN A 67 7.58 -1.81 -6.37
C ASN A 67 8.69 -2.32 -5.42
N PHE A 68 9.09 -1.53 -4.43
CA PHE A 68 10.13 -1.92 -3.48
C PHE A 68 9.61 -2.90 -2.44
N ALA A 69 10.44 -3.89 -2.13
CA ALA A 69 10.13 -4.86 -1.10
C ALA A 69 10.13 -4.23 0.30
N ASN A 70 9.19 -4.65 1.15
CA ASN A 70 9.09 -4.19 2.53
C ASN A 70 9.07 -5.37 3.52
N GLU A 71 10.03 -5.40 4.44
CA GLU A 71 10.15 -6.43 5.50
C GLU A 71 9.45 -6.07 6.82
N GLY A 72 8.44 -5.20 6.75
CA GLY A 72 7.79 -4.66 7.95
C GLY A 72 6.63 -3.72 7.68
N LYS A 73 5.92 -3.88 6.56
CA LYS A 73 4.77 -3.04 6.18
C LYS A 73 3.57 -3.91 5.78
N LEU A 74 2.38 -3.38 6.04
CA LEU A 74 1.10 -4.00 5.70
C LEU A 74 0.33 -3.10 4.73
N LEU A 75 -0.33 -3.72 3.75
CA LEU A 75 -1.44 -3.09 3.03
C LEU A 75 -2.76 -3.64 3.60
N ILE A 76 -3.67 -2.73 3.93
CA ILE A 76 -4.89 -3.05 4.68
C ILE A 76 -6.08 -2.49 3.91
N ALA A 77 -7.03 -3.36 3.56
CA ALA A 77 -8.32 -2.95 3.02
C ALA A 77 -9.34 -2.88 4.16
N VAL A 78 -10.05 -1.75 4.26
CA VAL A 78 -11.00 -1.47 5.34
C VAL A 78 -12.35 -1.01 4.80
N ALA A 79 -13.39 -1.13 5.60
CA ALA A 79 -14.67 -0.47 5.36
C ALA A 79 -14.48 1.05 5.40
N ARG A 80 -15.19 1.78 4.53
CA ARG A 80 -14.98 3.23 4.33
C ARG A 80 -15.23 4.01 5.62
N GLU A 81 -16.30 3.67 6.31
CA GLU A 81 -16.73 4.22 7.59
C GLU A 81 -15.77 3.93 8.75
N ALA A 82 -14.93 2.88 8.63
CA ALA A 82 -13.96 2.51 9.65
C ALA A 82 -12.55 3.10 9.39
N ALA A 83 -12.31 3.69 8.23
CA ALA A 83 -10.96 4.05 7.77
C ALA A 83 -10.19 4.95 8.75
N GLU A 84 -10.81 6.02 9.22
CA GLU A 84 -10.16 6.96 10.16
C GLU A 84 -9.93 6.33 11.54
N SER A 85 -10.86 5.51 12.01
CA SER A 85 -10.73 4.79 13.29
C SER A 85 -9.60 3.76 13.25
N VAL A 86 -9.54 2.96 12.19
CA VAL A 86 -8.45 2.00 11.96
C VAL A 86 -7.11 2.73 11.82
N LEU A 87 -7.07 3.85 11.08
CA LEU A 87 -5.86 4.65 10.93
C LEU A 87 -5.35 5.19 12.28
N ALA A 88 -6.23 5.77 13.09
CA ALA A 88 -5.89 6.26 14.42
C ALA A 88 -5.35 5.13 15.32
N HIS A 89 -5.99 3.97 15.26
CA HIS A 89 -5.56 2.78 15.99
C HIS A 89 -4.15 2.32 15.55
N LEU A 90 -3.89 2.21 14.25
CA LEU A 90 -2.57 1.86 13.72
C LEU A 90 -1.49 2.83 14.19
N ARG A 91 -1.78 4.14 14.14
CA ARG A 91 -0.84 5.20 14.54
C ARG A 91 -0.53 5.24 16.03
N SER A 92 -1.40 4.65 16.86
CA SER A 92 -1.13 4.50 18.31
C SER A 92 -0.04 3.47 18.62
N HIS A 93 0.26 2.56 17.67
CA HIS A 93 1.29 1.54 17.83
C HIS A 93 2.62 1.99 17.19
N PRO A 94 3.79 1.75 17.82
CA PRO A 94 5.09 2.20 17.30
C PRO A 94 5.39 1.78 15.86
N LEU A 95 5.02 0.54 15.47
CA LEU A 95 5.18 0.03 14.11
C LEU A 95 4.23 0.65 13.06
N GLY A 96 3.14 1.29 13.50
CA GLY A 96 2.11 1.87 12.64
C GLY A 96 2.08 3.39 12.65
N ARG A 97 3.03 4.06 13.32
CA ARG A 97 3.09 5.53 13.46
C ARG A 97 2.99 6.29 12.13
N ASP A 98 3.56 5.71 11.06
CA ASP A 98 3.63 6.28 9.72
C ASP A 98 2.52 5.74 8.80
N ALA A 99 1.50 5.06 9.34
CA ALA A 99 0.37 4.56 8.58
C ALA A 99 -0.38 5.72 7.90
N ALA A 100 -0.91 5.46 6.71
CA ALA A 100 -1.64 6.43 5.91
C ALA A 100 -2.73 5.75 5.09
N ILE A 101 -3.83 6.48 4.84
CA ILE A 101 -4.82 6.10 3.82
C ILE A 101 -4.25 6.53 2.46
N ILE A 102 -3.90 5.56 1.63
CA ILE A 102 -3.21 5.80 0.36
C ILE A 102 -4.10 5.63 -0.87
N GLY A 103 -5.36 5.23 -0.72
CA GLY A 103 -6.18 4.87 -1.86
C GLY A 103 -7.59 4.41 -1.51
N GLU A 104 -8.32 4.00 -2.53
CA GLU A 104 -9.66 3.43 -2.40
C GLU A 104 -9.93 2.32 -3.41
N VAL A 105 -10.85 1.43 -3.06
CA VAL A 105 -11.40 0.41 -3.97
C VAL A 105 -12.51 1.05 -4.79
N VAL A 106 -12.53 0.80 -6.10
CA VAL A 106 -13.50 1.39 -7.03
C VAL A 106 -14.14 0.33 -7.93
N PRO A 107 -15.35 0.56 -8.47
CA PRO A 107 -16.02 -0.42 -9.33
C PRO A 107 -15.27 -0.71 -10.64
N ARG A 108 -14.57 0.28 -11.19
CA ARG A 108 -13.81 0.12 -12.45
C ARG A 108 -12.55 -0.69 -12.20
N ALA A 109 -12.53 -1.93 -12.69
CA ALA A 109 -11.42 -2.87 -12.61
C ALA A 109 -10.04 -2.29 -13.00
N GLY A 110 -8.99 -2.93 -12.49
CA GLY A 110 -7.58 -2.56 -12.69
C GLY A 110 -7.04 -1.65 -11.58
N VAL A 111 -5.71 -1.62 -11.47
CA VAL A 111 -4.98 -0.80 -10.51
C VAL A 111 -4.48 0.47 -11.20
N ARG A 112 -4.69 1.62 -10.56
CA ARG A 112 -4.29 2.93 -11.08
C ARG A 112 -3.57 3.75 -10.03
N SER A 113 -2.57 4.51 -10.45
CA SER A 113 -2.04 5.60 -9.66
C SER A 113 -2.78 6.90 -9.99
N VAL A 114 -2.99 7.73 -8.99
CA VAL A 114 -3.64 9.05 -9.08
C VAL A 114 -2.59 10.09 -8.73
N GLY A 115 -2.11 10.77 -9.77
CA GLY A 115 -1.09 11.81 -9.67
C GLY A 115 -1.68 13.21 -9.51
N LEU A 116 -0.90 14.21 -9.93
CA LEU A 116 -1.30 15.62 -9.90
C LEU A 116 -2.60 15.86 -10.68
N TYR A 117 -3.42 16.78 -10.17
CA TYR A 117 -4.72 17.17 -10.74
C TYR A 117 -5.71 16.00 -10.90
N GLY A 118 -5.50 14.89 -10.20
CA GLY A 118 -6.38 13.71 -10.29
C GLY A 118 -6.17 12.89 -11.55
N VAL A 119 -5.07 13.11 -12.30
CA VAL A 119 -4.74 12.30 -13.48
C VAL A 119 -4.51 10.87 -13.06
N LYS A 120 -5.28 9.94 -13.65
CA LYS A 120 -5.20 8.51 -13.35
C LYS A 120 -4.40 7.80 -14.43
N ARG A 121 -3.40 7.01 -14.02
CA ARG A 121 -2.57 6.19 -14.90
C ARG A 121 -2.70 4.74 -14.50
N THR A 122 -2.77 3.83 -15.46
CA THR A 122 -2.65 2.40 -15.16
C THR A 122 -1.31 2.16 -14.48
N LEU A 123 -1.35 1.44 -13.35
CA LEU A 123 -0.14 1.05 -12.63
C LEU A 123 0.19 -0.39 -13.03
N ASP A 124 1.16 -0.55 -13.92
CA ASP A 124 1.58 -1.88 -14.39
C ASP A 124 2.49 -2.56 -13.37
N LEU A 125 2.46 -3.90 -13.35
CA LEU A 125 3.45 -4.68 -12.61
C LEU A 125 4.78 -4.66 -13.37
N PRO A 126 5.91 -4.50 -12.67
CA PRO A 126 7.22 -4.57 -13.31
C PRO A 126 7.49 -5.99 -13.82
N HIS A 127 8.18 -6.12 -14.94
CA HIS A 127 8.54 -7.43 -15.51
C HIS A 127 9.51 -8.23 -14.63
N ALA A 128 10.34 -7.53 -13.86
CA ALA A 128 11.30 -8.12 -12.93
C ALA A 128 11.43 -7.20 -11.71
N GLU A 129 11.93 -7.74 -10.60
CA GLU A 129 12.25 -6.91 -9.44
C GLU A 129 13.40 -5.94 -9.73
N PRO A 130 13.41 -4.76 -9.09
CA PRO A 130 14.46 -3.76 -9.33
C PRO A 130 15.86 -4.24 -8.96
N LEU A 131 15.98 -5.14 -7.98
CA LEU A 131 17.26 -5.68 -7.51
C LEU A 131 17.14 -7.19 -7.24
N PRO A 132 18.08 -8.02 -7.73
CA PRO A 132 18.12 -9.43 -7.38
C PRO A 132 18.54 -9.61 -5.91
N ARG A 133 17.95 -10.63 -5.24
CA ARG A 133 18.28 -11.03 -3.85
C ARG A 133 18.01 -9.95 -2.79
N ILE A 134 16.90 -9.23 -2.93
CA ILE A 134 16.53 -8.15 -2.00
C ILE A 134 15.88 -8.65 -0.70
N CYS A 135 15.34 -9.87 -0.71
CA CYS A 135 14.81 -10.60 0.45
C CYS A 135 15.51 -11.94 0.62
#